data_AF-X1UBM1-F1
#
_entry.id   AF-X1UBM1-F1
#
_cell.length_a   1.000
_cell.length_b   1.000
_cell.length_c   1.000
_cell.angle_alpha   90.00
_cell.angle_beta   90.00
_cell.angle_gamma   90.00
#
_symmetry.space_group_name_H-M   'P 1'
#
loop_
_entity.id
_entity.type
_entity.pdbx_description
1 polymer ?
#
loop_
_entity_poly.entity_id
_entity_poly.type
_entity_poly.pdbx_seq_one_letter_code
_entity_poly.pdbx_strand_id
1 'polypeptide(L)'
;LLKLGILELDTVPTAMVMCFDYDDCMYLYNSAYNPQYNSLSVGLLCKVLCIKESIQEGKKRFDFLKGDETYKYHLGGEEVPLYSCQITIK
;
A
#
# COMPACT_ATOMS: atom_id res chain seq x y z
N LEU A 1 2.83 -12.39 -6.88
CA LEU A 1 3.11 -11.73 -8.17
C LEU A 1 3.27 -10.22 -7.96
N LEU A 2 4.17 -9.57 -8.69
CA LEU A 2 4.31 -8.11 -8.66
C LEU A 2 3.10 -7.45 -9.34
N LYS A 3 2.54 -6.41 -8.70
CA LYS A 3 1.46 -5.57 -9.23
C LYS A 3 1.88 -4.10 -9.16
N LEU A 4 1.66 -3.36 -10.24
CA LEU A 4 1.90 -1.91 -10.29
C LEU A 4 0.58 -1.22 -10.57
N GLY A 5 0.26 -0.19 -9.77
CA GLY A 5 -0.91 0.67 -9.98
C GLY A 5 -0.45 2.10 -10.23
N ILE A 6 -0.95 2.73 -11.28
CA ILE A 6 -0.63 4.11 -11.65
C ILE A 6 -1.93 4.92 -11.60
N LEU A 7 -1.90 6.05 -10.90
CA LEU A 7 -2.97 7.04 -10.92
C LEU A 7 -2.61 8.14 -11.91
N GLU A 8 -3.43 8.30 -12.94
CA GLU A 8 -3.28 9.33 -13.96
C GLU A 8 -4.34 10.42 -13.79
N LEU A 9 -3.93 11.68 -13.97
CA LEU A 9 -4.82 12.83 -14.15
C LEU A 9 -4.59 13.37 -15.55
N ASP A 10 -5.62 13.38 -16.39
CA ASP A 10 -5.53 13.82 -17.79
C ASP A 10 -4.32 13.21 -18.52
N THR A 11 -4.12 11.88 -18.39
CA THR A 11 -2.99 11.09 -18.95
C THR A 11 -1.61 11.36 -18.34
N VAL A 12 -1.50 12.21 -17.32
CA VAL A 12 -0.27 12.47 -16.58
C VAL A 12 -0.17 11.53 -15.38
N PRO A 13 0.86 10.68 -15.26
CA PRO A 13 1.10 9.88 -14.06
C PRO A 13 1.38 10.77 -12.85
N THR A 14 0.51 10.73 -11.85
CA THR A 14 0.61 11.59 -10.66
C THR A 14 0.95 10.83 -9.39
N ALA A 15 0.63 9.53 -9.32
CA ALA A 15 1.04 8.66 -8.24
C ALA A 15 1.14 7.22 -8.70
N MET A 16 1.89 6.43 -7.95
CA MET A 16 2.12 5.02 -8.24
C MET A 16 2.21 4.22 -6.94
N VAL A 17 1.72 2.99 -6.99
CA VAL A 17 1.93 1.96 -5.97
C VAL A 17 2.61 0.74 -6.59
N MET A 18 3.51 0.15 -5.83
CA MET A 18 4.17 -1.10 -6.13
C MET A 18 3.78 -2.10 -5.06
N CYS A 19 3.10 -3.17 -5.45
CA CYS A 19 2.55 -4.14 -4.54
C CYS A 19 2.98 -5.58 -4.88
N PHE A 20 2.95 -6.45 -3.88
CA PHE A 20 3.01 -7.90 -4.10
C PHE A 20 1.66 -8.51 -3.78
N ASP A 21 1.13 -9.27 -4.73
CA ASP A 21 -0.07 -10.10 -4.55
C ASP A 21 0.36 -11.52 -4.14
N TYR A 22 0.03 -11.91 -2.91
CA TYR A 22 0.39 -13.23 -2.39
C TYR A 22 -0.61 -13.66 -1.30
N ASP A 23 -1.06 -14.91 -1.39
CA ASP A 23 -1.87 -15.58 -0.35
C ASP A 23 -3.08 -14.74 0.11
N ASP A 24 -3.93 -14.35 -0.85
CA ASP A 24 -5.11 -13.49 -0.65
C ASP A 24 -4.84 -12.15 0.05
N CYS A 25 -3.58 -11.71 0.06
CA CYS A 25 -3.12 -10.46 0.63
C CYS A 25 -2.41 -9.60 -0.43
N MET A 26 -2.79 -8.32 -0.48
CA MET A 26 -2.07 -7.30 -1.25
C MET A 26 -1.10 -6.57 -0.31
N TYR A 27 0.20 -6.62 -0.61
CA TYR A 27 1.25 -5.99 0.20
C TYR A 27 1.76 -4.72 -0.49
N LEU A 28 1.55 -3.56 0.10
CA LEU A 28 2.03 -2.27 -0.43
C LEU A 28 3.53 -2.09 -0.14
N TYR A 29 4.37 -2.50 -1.07
CA TYR A 29 5.83 -2.48 -0.92
C TYR A 29 6.43 -1.08 -1.03
N ASN A 30 6.01 -0.33 -2.04
CA ASN A 30 6.50 1.02 -2.26
C ASN A 30 5.41 1.88 -2.89
N SER A 31 5.53 3.20 -2.74
CA SER A 31 4.67 4.14 -3.44
C SER A 31 5.41 5.43 -3.74
N ALA A 32 5.01 6.10 -4.81
CA ALA A 32 5.51 7.41 -5.19
C ALA A 32 4.34 8.32 -5.56
N TYR A 33 4.56 9.63 -5.46
CA TYR A 33 3.63 10.62 -5.97
C TYR A 33 4.35 11.88 -6.38
N ASN A 34 3.76 12.64 -7.30
CA ASN A 34 4.25 13.94 -7.73
C ASN A 34 3.75 15.01 -6.74
N PRO A 35 4.65 15.69 -6.00
CA PRO A 35 4.26 16.68 -4.99
C PRO A 35 3.49 17.88 -5.54
N GLN A 36 3.58 18.16 -6.85
CA GLN A 36 2.80 19.23 -7.50
C GLN A 36 1.28 19.02 -7.34
N TYR A 37 0.84 17.78 -7.14
CA TYR A 37 -0.56 17.40 -6.99
C TYR A 37 -0.96 17.12 -5.54
N ASN A 38 -0.17 17.60 -4.56
CA ASN A 38 -0.44 17.38 -3.13
C ASN A 38 -1.80 17.88 -2.67
N SER A 39 -2.30 18.98 -3.22
CA SER A 39 -3.64 19.52 -2.92
C SER A 39 -4.77 18.53 -3.23
N LEU A 40 -4.53 17.58 -4.13
CA LEU A 40 -5.47 16.53 -4.51
C LEU A 40 -5.21 15.21 -3.77
N SER A 41 -4.20 15.15 -2.91
CA SER A 41 -3.84 13.94 -2.16
C SER A 41 -3.61 12.71 -3.06
N VAL A 42 -3.02 12.89 -4.25
CA VAL A 42 -2.89 11.82 -5.26
C VAL A 42 -2.20 10.56 -4.73
N GLY A 43 -1.22 10.69 -3.82
CA GLY A 43 -0.54 9.56 -3.20
C GLY A 43 -1.44 8.75 -2.25
N LEU A 44 -2.40 9.39 -1.58
CA LEU A 44 -3.41 8.72 -0.74
C LEU A 44 -4.50 8.10 -1.62
N LEU A 45 -5.02 8.85 -2.59
CA LEU A 45 -6.04 8.36 -3.53
C LEU A 45 -5.57 7.12 -4.28
N CYS A 46 -4.32 7.09 -4.73
CA CYS A 46 -3.74 5.93 -5.41
C CYS A 46 -3.80 4.67 -4.52
N LYS A 47 -3.52 4.81 -3.21
CA LYS A 47 -3.64 3.70 -2.24
C LYS A 47 -5.09 3.28 -2.02
N VAL A 48 -6.00 4.24 -1.87
CA VAL A 48 -7.45 3.97 -1.70
C VAL A 48 -8.02 3.21 -2.91
N LEU A 49 -7.64 3.60 -4.12
CA LEU A 49 -8.06 2.91 -5.34
C LEU A 49 -7.48 1.50 -5.42
N CYS A 50 -6.22 1.30 -5.00
CA CYS A 50 -5.60 -0.02 -4.92
C CYS A 50 -6.31 -0.93 -3.90
N ILE A 51 -6.73 -0.40 -2.74
CA ILE A 51 -7.54 -1.13 -1.75
C ILE A 51 -8.89 -1.52 -2.36
N LYS A 52 -9.57 -0.58 -3.03
CA LYS A 52 -10.86 -0.84 -3.70
C LYS A 52 -10.74 -1.96 -4.72
N GLU A 53 -9.71 -1.91 -5.57
CA GLU A 53 -9.45 -2.96 -6.57
C GLU A 53 -9.13 -4.30 -5.91
N SER A 54 -8.33 -4.32 -4.84
CA SER A 54 -8.02 -5.54 -4.07
C SER A 54 -9.30 -6.18 -3.50
N ILE A 55 -10.24 -5.38 -2.99
CA ILE A 55 -11.54 -5.88 -2.52
C ILE A 55 -12.35 -6.47 -3.68
N GLN A 56 -12.35 -5.83 -4.84
CA GLN A 56 -13.06 -6.31 -6.04
C GLN A 56 -12.44 -7.61 -6.58
N GLU A 57 -11.12 -7.77 -6.49
CA GLU A 57 -10.40 -9.01 -6.81
C GLU A 57 -10.60 -10.11 -5.74
N GLY A 58 -11.33 -9.83 -4.65
CA GLY A 58 -11.66 -10.79 -3.60
C GLY A 58 -10.57 -11.00 -2.53
N LYS A 59 -9.55 -10.12 -2.49
CA LYS A 59 -8.49 -10.17 -1.48
C LYS A 59 -9.08 -10.03 -0.08
N LYS A 60 -8.51 -10.76 0.88
CA LYS A 60 -8.96 -10.77 2.28
C LYS A 60 -8.21 -9.76 3.12
N ARG A 61 -7.01 -9.38 2.70
CA ARG A 61 -6.15 -8.46 3.45
C ARG A 61 -5.45 -7.47 2.53
N PHE A 62 -5.32 -6.25 3.02
CA PHE A 62 -4.43 -5.24 2.47
C PHE A 62 -3.41 -4.88 3.55
N ASP A 63 -2.14 -5.15 3.27
CA ASP A 63 -1.05 -4.99 4.21
C ASP A 63 -0.20 -3.79 3.79
N PHE A 64 -0.19 -2.76 4.64
CA PHE A 64 0.57 -1.53 4.42
C PHE A 64 2.07 -1.69 4.74
N LEU A 65 2.50 -2.90 5.12
CA LEU A 65 3.84 -3.24 5.57
C LEU A 65 4.29 -2.35 6.73
N LYS A 66 5.58 -2.02 6.75
CA LYS A 66 6.24 -1.33 7.86
C LYS A 66 5.95 0.17 7.83
N GLY A 67 5.91 0.78 9.01
CA GLY A 67 5.81 2.23 9.21
C GLY A 67 4.53 2.61 9.95
N ASP A 68 4.61 3.73 10.66
CA ASP A 68 3.57 4.29 11.54
C ASP A 68 2.90 5.53 10.92
N GLU A 69 2.92 5.65 9.59
CA GLU A 69 2.35 6.80 8.90
C GLU A 69 0.85 6.94 9.19
N THR A 70 0.45 8.13 9.62
CA THR A 70 -0.91 8.43 10.11
C THR A 70 -2.03 8.00 9.15
N TYR A 71 -1.78 8.09 7.85
CA TYR A 71 -2.79 7.71 6.84
C TYR A 71 -3.18 6.23 6.92
N LYS A 72 -2.30 5.34 7.39
CA LYS A 72 -2.60 3.91 7.51
C LYS A 72 -3.76 3.68 8.49
N TYR A 73 -3.72 4.35 9.63
CA TYR A 73 -4.79 4.31 10.63
C TYR A 73 -6.08 4.94 10.11
N HIS A 74 -5.99 6.04 9.36
CA HIS A 74 -7.17 6.65 8.72
C HIS A 74 -7.84 5.72 7.70
N LEU A 75 -7.08 4.79 7.10
CA LEU A 75 -7.58 3.77 6.18
C LEU A 75 -8.01 2.47 6.89
N GLY A 76 -8.06 2.46 8.23
CA GLY A 76 -8.44 1.29 9.02
C GLY A 76 -7.31 0.27 9.21
N GLY A 77 -6.06 0.65 8.96
CA GLY A 77 -4.90 -0.18 9.25
C GLY A 77 -4.71 -0.38 10.76
N GLU A 78 -4.45 -1.63 11.14
CA GLU A 78 -4.15 -2.04 12.51
C GLU A 78 -2.68 -2.47 12.61
N GLU A 79 -2.05 -2.20 13.76
CA GLU A 79 -0.68 -2.60 14.00
C GLU A 79 -0.55 -4.13 14.14
N VAL A 80 0.50 -4.68 13.51
CA VAL A 80 0.90 -6.08 13.71
C VAL A 80 2.19 -6.10 14.53
N PRO A 81 2.20 -6.74 15.72
CA PRO A 81 3.39 -6.76 16.56
C PRO A 81 4.53 -7.53 15.88
N LEU A 82 5.71 -6.92 15.84
CA LEU A 82 6.93 -7.54 15.34
C LEU A 82 7.77 -8.05 16.51
N TYR A 83 8.15 -9.33 16.43
CA TYR A 83 8.97 -9.98 17.44
C TYR A 83 10.39 -10.20 16.89
N SER A 84 11.40 -9.93 17.72
CA SER A 84 12.78 -10.30 17.43
C SER A 84 13.12 -11.57 18.21
N CYS A 85 13.66 -12.58 17.52
CA CYS A 85 14.10 -13.82 18.13
C CYS A 85 15.56 -14.08 17.75
N GLN A 86 16.37 -14.45 18.75
CA GLN A 86 17.75 -14.87 18.54
C GLN A 86 17.86 -16.35 18.92
N ILE A 87 18.30 -17.17 17.96
CA ILE A 87 18.54 -18.59 18.17
C ILE A 87 20.05 -18.81 18.31
N THR A 88 20.47 -19.45 19.40
CA THR A 88 21.85 -19.89 19.59
C THR A 88 21.91 -21.39 19.38
N ILE A 89 22.65 -21.81 18.35
CA ILE A 89 22.92 -23.23 18.07
C ILE A 89 24.30 -23.55 18.68
N LYS A 90 24.39 -24.67 19.39
CA LYS A 90 25.65 -25.18 19.94
C LYS A 90 26.44 -25.98 18.91
#